data_AF-A0A4Q5NJY6-F1
#
_entry.id   AF-A0A4Q5NJY6-F1
#
_cell.length_a   1.000
_cell.length_b   1.000
_cell.length_c   1.000
_cell.angle_alpha   90.00
_cell.angle_beta   90.00
_cell.angle_gamma   90.00
#
_symmetry.space_group_name_H-M   'P 1'
#
loop_
_entity.id
_entity.type
_entity.pdbx_description
1 polymer ?
#
loop_
_entity_poly.entity_id
_entity_poly.type
_entity_poly.pdbx_seq_one_letter_code
_entity_poly.pdbx_strand_id
1 'polypeptide(L)'
;MEFENLSEHAKHEARRVAAAFELETWSQTPPYPADLYVEFEGYVGGILVDWDVDNTGQIGAVGVKSKDNDWIQVINYAEYGWRFDEEWRGQANPILKNFFACGLYRLGIERENLFTFLGQSFTAHEKLELRVSMPREFWLKEWFDGGEA
;
A
#
# COMPACT_ATOMS: atom_id res chain seq x y z
N MET A 1 -27.50 0.55 -10.23
CA MET A 1 -26.50 0.18 -11.26
C MET A 1 -25.12 0.70 -10.84
N GLU A 2 -24.78 0.60 -9.55
CA GLU A 2 -23.56 1.19 -8.96
C GLU A 2 -22.59 0.10 -8.44
N PHE A 3 -23.08 -1.10 -8.15
CA PHE A 3 -22.27 -2.22 -7.63
C PHE A 3 -21.21 -2.76 -8.62
N GLU A 4 -21.50 -2.80 -9.92
CA GLU A 4 -20.51 -3.24 -10.92
C GLU A 4 -19.32 -2.28 -11.01
N ASN A 5 -19.58 -0.97 -10.88
CA ASN A 5 -18.55 0.06 -10.98
C ASN A 5 -17.61 0.04 -9.75
N LEU A 6 -18.18 -0.16 -8.56
CA LEU A 6 -17.39 -0.33 -7.32
C LEU A 6 -16.48 -1.56 -7.39
N SER A 7 -16.93 -2.65 -8.01
CA SER A 7 -16.11 -3.85 -8.17
C SER A 7 -14.92 -3.65 -9.12
N GLU A 8 -15.07 -2.83 -10.16
CA GLU A 8 -13.98 -2.55 -11.10
C GLU A 8 -12.98 -1.54 -10.51
N HIS A 9 -13.45 -0.53 -9.79
CA HIS A 9 -12.58 0.39 -9.05
C HIS A 9 -11.77 -0.35 -7.97
N ALA A 10 -12.40 -1.23 -7.19
CA ALA A 10 -11.70 -2.04 -6.20
C ALA A 10 -10.65 -2.95 -6.84
N LYS A 11 -10.95 -3.58 -7.97
CA LYS A 11 -9.97 -4.38 -8.73
C LYS A 11 -8.83 -3.54 -9.29
N HIS A 12 -9.11 -2.32 -9.73
CA HIS A 12 -8.07 -1.40 -10.21
C HIS A 12 -7.10 -1.05 -9.08
N GLU A 13 -7.59 -0.65 -7.91
CA GLU A 13 -6.74 -0.36 -6.76
C GLU A 13 -6.00 -1.61 -6.26
N ALA A 14 -6.65 -2.77 -6.28
CA ALA A 14 -5.99 -4.03 -5.96
C ALA A 14 -4.79 -4.33 -6.87
N ARG A 15 -4.92 -4.08 -8.19
CA ARG A 15 -3.79 -4.21 -9.13
C ARG A 15 -2.71 -3.17 -8.85
N ARG A 16 -3.10 -1.95 -8.49
CA ARG A 16 -2.15 -0.88 -8.16
C ARG A 16 -1.32 -1.23 -6.92
N VAL A 17 -1.95 -1.75 -5.86
CA VAL A 17 -1.26 -2.26 -4.66
C VAL A 17 -0.38 -3.44 -5.01
N ALA A 18 -0.90 -4.42 -5.76
CA ALA A 18 -0.11 -5.57 -6.19
C ALA A 18 1.15 -5.17 -6.98
N ALA A 19 1.05 -4.18 -7.87
CA ALA A 19 2.20 -3.65 -8.61
C ALA A 19 3.18 -2.91 -7.69
N ALA A 20 2.69 -2.11 -6.74
CA ALA A 20 3.53 -1.37 -5.80
C ALA A 20 4.40 -2.29 -4.91
N PHE A 21 3.83 -3.43 -4.52
CA PHE A 21 4.51 -4.42 -3.68
C PHE A 21 5.12 -5.60 -4.46
N GLU A 22 5.12 -5.54 -5.80
CA GLU A 22 5.66 -6.61 -6.66
C GLU A 22 5.08 -8.00 -6.34
N LEU A 23 3.77 -8.06 -6.04
CA LEU A 23 3.12 -9.32 -5.66
C LEU A 23 3.07 -10.29 -6.84
N GLU A 24 3.46 -11.54 -6.58
CA GLU A 24 3.41 -12.61 -7.59
C GLU A 24 1.97 -13.07 -7.83
N THR A 25 1.21 -13.16 -6.74
CA THR A 25 -0.19 -13.57 -6.71
C THR A 25 -0.94 -12.80 -5.65
N TRP A 26 -2.20 -12.49 -5.91
CA TRP A 26 -3.11 -11.88 -4.95
C TRP A 26 -4.55 -12.36 -5.20
N SER A 27 -5.38 -12.26 -4.18
CA SER A 27 -6.79 -12.63 -4.23
C SER A 27 -7.61 -11.76 -3.30
N GLN A 28 -8.88 -11.59 -3.65
CA GLN A 28 -9.86 -11.02 -2.74
C GLN A 28 -10.16 -12.01 -1.61
N THR A 29 -10.17 -11.55 -0.36
CA THR A 29 -10.57 -12.38 0.78
C THR A 29 -12.11 -12.47 0.86
N PRO A 30 -12.66 -13.50 1.53
CA PRO A 30 -14.10 -13.56 1.76
C PRO A 30 -14.59 -12.31 2.49
N PRO A 31 -15.74 -11.72 2.09
CA PRO A 31 -16.21 -10.47 2.67
C PRO A 31 -16.42 -10.60 4.18
N TYR A 32 -15.88 -9.65 4.95
CA TYR A 32 -16.18 -9.49 6.36
C TYR A 32 -17.66 -9.06 6.52
N PRO A 33 -18.36 -9.37 7.63
CA PRO A 33 -19.80 -9.11 7.78
C PRO A 33 -20.21 -7.63 7.76
N ALA A 34 -19.24 -6.71 7.74
CA ALA A 34 -19.46 -5.29 7.54
C ALA A 34 -19.11 -4.97 6.08
N ASP A 35 -20.12 -4.81 5.21
CA ASP A 35 -20.03 -4.52 3.76
C ASP A 35 -19.36 -3.16 3.41
N LEU A 36 -18.43 -2.68 4.24
CA LEU A 36 -17.78 -1.39 4.12
C LEU A 36 -16.49 -1.45 3.29
N TYR A 37 -15.86 -2.62 3.24
CA TYR A 37 -14.56 -2.80 2.60
C TYR A 37 -14.48 -4.10 1.80
N VAL A 38 -13.71 -4.05 0.72
CA VAL A 38 -13.25 -5.24 -0.01
C VAL A 38 -11.79 -5.47 0.36
N GLU A 39 -11.55 -6.56 1.07
CA GLU A 39 -10.22 -6.96 1.49
C GLU A 39 -9.53 -7.81 0.41
N PHE A 40 -8.22 -7.63 0.31
CA PHE A 40 -7.35 -8.36 -0.58
C PHE A 40 -6.08 -8.76 0.16
N GLU A 41 -5.49 -9.87 -0.28
CA GLU A 41 -4.19 -10.31 0.17
C GLU A 41 -3.35 -10.78 -1.01
N GLY A 42 -2.03 -10.69 -0.86
CA GLY A 42 -1.09 -11.29 -1.79
C GLY A 42 0.27 -11.54 -1.15
N TYR A 43 1.14 -12.20 -1.90
CA TYR A 43 2.42 -12.67 -1.39
C TYR A 43 3.57 -12.31 -2.31
N VAL A 44 4.72 -12.01 -1.71
CA VAL A 44 6.01 -11.88 -2.39
C VAL A 44 7.12 -12.33 -1.46
N GLY A 45 7.96 -13.28 -1.89
CA GLY A 45 9.10 -13.75 -1.08
C GLY A 45 8.73 -14.29 0.31
N GLY A 46 7.48 -14.71 0.54
CA GLY A 46 6.98 -15.13 1.85
C GLY A 46 6.54 -14.00 2.79
N ILE A 47 6.49 -12.76 2.31
CA ILE A 47 5.82 -11.63 2.97
C ILE A 47 4.37 -11.61 2.47
N LEU A 48 3.44 -11.59 3.42
CA LEU A 48 2.04 -11.31 3.17
C LEU A 48 1.85 -9.80 3.06
N VAL A 49 1.09 -9.36 2.08
CA VAL A 49 0.61 -7.98 1.94
C VAL A 49 -0.90 -8.04 1.92
N ASP A 50 -1.53 -7.35 2.86
CA ASP A 50 -2.98 -7.23 2.99
C ASP A 50 -3.39 -5.77 2.81
N TRP A 51 -4.54 -5.54 2.20
CA TRP A 51 -5.10 -4.21 2.07
C TRP A 51 -6.60 -4.26 1.92
N ASP A 52 -7.23 -3.14 2.20
CA ASP A 52 -8.65 -2.98 1.96
C ASP A 52 -8.91 -1.83 0.99
N VAL A 53 -10.04 -1.91 0.31
CA VAL A 53 -10.58 -0.84 -0.53
C VAL A 53 -12.00 -0.56 -0.07
N ASP A 54 -12.27 0.69 0.27
CA ASP A 54 -13.59 1.12 0.70
C ASP A 54 -14.60 1.17 -0.47
N ASN A 55 -15.86 1.45 -0.13
CA ASN A 55 -16.94 1.58 -1.10
C ASN A 55 -16.81 2.82 -2.02
N THR A 56 -15.80 3.67 -1.85
CA THR A 56 -15.47 4.77 -2.77
C THR A 56 -14.36 4.41 -3.74
N GLY A 57 -13.77 3.21 -3.60
CA GLY A 57 -12.61 2.79 -4.38
C GLY A 57 -11.31 3.37 -3.85
N GLN A 58 -11.25 3.82 -2.59
CA GLN A 58 -10.02 4.29 -1.95
C GLN A 58 -9.44 3.21 -1.04
N ILE A 59 -8.11 3.17 -0.97
CA ILE A 59 -7.42 2.27 -0.04
C ILE A 59 -7.63 2.80 1.38
N GLY A 60 -8.24 1.98 2.25
CA GLY A 60 -8.47 2.31 3.66
C GLY A 60 -7.33 1.84 4.55
N ALA A 61 -6.73 0.68 4.29
CA ALA A 61 -5.53 0.21 4.98
C ALA A 61 -4.61 -0.59 4.05
N VAL A 62 -3.32 -0.60 4.39
CA VAL A 62 -2.31 -1.50 3.79
C VAL A 62 -1.40 -2.02 4.90
N GLY A 63 -1.26 -3.34 4.96
CA GLY A 63 -0.43 -4.07 5.90
C GLY A 63 0.59 -4.96 5.21
N VAL A 64 1.67 -5.26 5.92
CA VAL A 64 2.62 -6.30 5.56
C VAL A 64 2.92 -7.17 6.78
N LYS A 65 3.07 -8.48 6.56
CA LYS A 65 3.36 -9.46 7.61
C LYS A 65 4.42 -10.47 7.14
N SER A 66 5.43 -10.70 7.97
CA SER A 66 6.46 -11.72 7.76
C SER A 66 6.04 -13.09 8.31
N LYS A 67 6.79 -14.13 7.94
CA LYS A 67 6.64 -15.48 8.51
C LYS A 67 6.95 -15.54 10.01
N ASP A 68 7.78 -14.64 10.51
CA ASP A 68 8.17 -14.57 11.91
C ASP A 68 7.14 -13.81 12.76
N ASN A 69 5.97 -13.51 12.19
CA ASN A 69 4.91 -12.69 12.76
C ASN A 69 5.32 -11.23 13.05
N ASP A 70 6.38 -10.74 12.41
CA ASP A 70 6.59 -9.30 12.30
C ASP A 70 5.52 -8.73 11.40
N TRP A 71 4.97 -7.58 11.75
CA TRP A 71 3.89 -7.00 10.97
C TRP A 71 3.90 -5.46 11.08
N ILE A 72 3.43 -4.77 10.04
CA ILE A 72 3.31 -3.30 10.01
C ILE A 72 2.07 -2.96 9.18
N GLN A 73 1.28 -2.00 9.65
CA GLN A 73 0.12 -1.51 8.90
C GLN A 73 0.05 0.02 8.94
N VAL A 74 -0.45 0.60 7.84
CA VAL A 74 -0.94 1.98 7.81
C VAL A 74 -2.41 2.01 7.46
N ILE A 75 -3.13 2.92 8.09
CA ILE A 75 -4.55 3.16 7.91
C ILE A 75 -4.74 4.59 7.43
N ASN A 76 -5.63 4.78 6.47
CA ASN A 76 -6.06 6.04 5.92
C ASN A 76 -7.32 6.53 6.65
N TYR A 77 -7.14 7.41 7.63
CA TYR A 77 -8.28 8.03 8.30
C TYR A 77 -8.81 9.19 7.47
N ALA A 78 -10.10 9.20 7.14
CA ALA A 78 -10.73 10.25 6.32
C ALA A 78 -10.40 11.69 6.80
N GLU A 79 -10.28 11.91 8.12
CA GLU A 79 -10.01 13.23 8.71
C GLU A 79 -8.52 13.57 8.84
N TYR A 80 -7.64 12.57 8.89
CA TYR A 80 -6.22 12.74 9.29
C TYR A 80 -5.21 12.20 8.27
N GLY A 81 -5.69 11.55 7.21
CA GLY A 81 -4.91 10.83 6.22
C GLY A 81 -4.20 9.60 6.78
N TRP A 82 -3.18 9.13 6.06
CA TRP A 82 -2.37 7.97 6.43
C TRP A 82 -1.66 8.10 7.77
N ARG A 83 -1.82 7.09 8.63
CA ARG A 83 -1.19 6.94 9.95
C ARG A 83 -0.83 5.48 10.18
N PHE A 84 0.17 5.20 11.01
CA PHE A 84 0.31 3.86 11.57
C PHE A 84 -0.84 3.58 12.50
N ASP A 85 -1.31 2.34 12.46
CA ASP A 85 -2.14 1.83 13.54
C ASP A 85 -1.29 1.76 14.83
N GLU A 86 -1.76 2.48 15.86
CA GLU A 86 -1.03 2.70 17.11
C GLU A 86 -0.88 1.42 17.94
N GLU A 87 -1.82 0.49 17.80
CA GLU A 87 -1.78 -0.82 18.47
C GLU A 87 -0.58 -1.66 18.04
N TRP A 88 0.08 -1.24 16.96
CA TRP A 88 0.98 -2.10 16.21
C TRP A 88 2.28 -1.45 15.75
N ARG A 89 2.59 -0.30 16.34
CA ARG A 89 3.92 0.30 16.28
C ARG A 89 4.91 -0.57 17.06
N GLY A 90 5.35 -1.71 16.52
CA GLY A 90 6.25 -2.55 17.29
C GLY A 90 6.93 -3.69 16.54
N GLN A 91 8.26 -3.58 16.42
CA GLN A 91 9.24 -4.66 16.21
C GLN A 91 9.45 -5.22 14.81
N ALA A 92 8.75 -4.75 13.77
CA ALA A 92 9.07 -5.21 12.43
C ALA A 92 10.55 -5.02 12.09
N ASN A 93 11.17 -6.11 11.62
CA ASN A 93 12.58 -6.10 11.27
C ASN A 93 12.88 -5.08 10.14
N PRO A 94 14.14 -4.65 9.98
CA PRO A 94 14.52 -3.65 8.98
C PRO A 94 14.16 -4.03 7.54
N ILE A 95 14.16 -5.32 7.20
CA ILE A 95 13.82 -5.79 5.86
C ILE A 95 12.33 -5.53 5.59
N LEU A 96 11.45 -5.87 6.53
CA LEU A 96 10.01 -5.63 6.40
C LEU A 96 9.70 -4.13 6.34
N LYS A 97 10.39 -3.31 7.14
CA LYS A 97 10.26 -1.85 7.10
C LYS A 97 10.66 -1.25 5.76
N ASN A 98 11.80 -1.69 5.20
CA ASN A 98 12.26 -1.22 3.89
C ASN A 98 11.29 -1.64 2.77
N PHE A 99 10.88 -2.92 2.78
CA PHE A 99 9.89 -3.44 1.82
C PHE A 99 8.59 -2.62 1.86
N PHE A 100 8.09 -2.34 3.06
CA PHE A 100 6.88 -1.54 3.23
C PHE A 100 7.04 -0.10 2.76
N ALA A 101 8.17 0.55 3.09
CA ALA A 101 8.46 1.90 2.65
C ALA A 101 8.51 2.03 1.12
N CYS A 102 9.10 1.06 0.42
CA CYS A 102 9.13 1.01 -1.03
C CYS A 102 7.72 0.92 -1.62
N GLY A 103 6.88 0.02 -1.09
CA GLY A 103 5.49 -0.11 -1.53
C GLY A 103 4.66 1.15 -1.27
N LEU A 104 4.77 1.76 -0.09
CA LEU A 104 4.08 3.02 0.22
C LEU A 104 4.52 4.17 -0.69
N TYR A 105 5.82 4.29 -0.97
CA TYR A 105 6.34 5.28 -1.90
C TYR A 105 5.75 5.11 -3.30
N ARG A 106 5.72 3.87 -3.80
CA ARG A 106 5.15 3.53 -5.11
C ARG A 106 3.64 3.81 -5.19
N LEU A 107 2.94 3.76 -4.06
CA LEU A 107 1.54 4.15 -3.96
C LEU A 107 1.30 5.67 -3.88
N GLY A 108 2.37 6.47 -3.77
CA GLY A 108 2.29 7.92 -3.59
C GLY A 108 2.11 8.38 -2.15
N ILE A 109 2.30 7.48 -1.19
CA ILE A 109 2.14 7.78 0.22
C ILE A 109 3.50 8.28 0.73
N GLU A 110 3.81 9.57 0.51
CA GLU A 110 5.07 10.21 0.94
C GLU A 110 4.87 11.08 2.19
N ARG A 111 4.57 10.47 3.35
CA ARG A 111 4.42 11.20 4.62
C ARG A 111 5.68 11.12 5.45
N GLU A 112 6.29 12.25 5.76
CA GLU A 112 7.58 12.33 6.49
C GLU A 112 7.58 11.53 7.81
N ASN A 113 6.49 11.62 8.57
CA ASN A 113 6.33 10.88 9.83
C ASN A 113 6.28 9.34 9.62
N LEU A 114 5.72 8.87 8.50
CA LEU A 114 5.71 7.44 8.16
C LEU A 114 7.12 6.94 7.88
N PHE A 115 7.85 7.66 7.02
CA PHE A 115 9.22 7.29 6.62
C PHE A 115 10.21 7.41 7.77
N THR A 116 10.03 8.39 8.65
CA THR A 116 10.81 8.55 9.88
C THR A 116 10.65 7.33 10.80
N PHE A 117 9.42 6.85 11.00
CA PHE A 117 9.17 5.64 11.81
C PHE A 117 9.72 4.36 11.18
N LEU A 118 9.62 4.24 9.84
CA LEU A 118 10.20 3.13 9.10
C LEU A 118 11.75 3.18 9.08
N GLY A 119 12.34 4.32 9.48
CA GLY A 119 13.78 4.54 9.44
C GLY A 119 14.30 4.56 8.01
N GLN A 120 13.47 5.01 7.07
CA GLN A 120 13.76 5.01 5.64
C GLN A 120 13.81 6.43 5.09
N SER A 121 14.81 6.69 4.27
CA SER A 121 14.93 7.92 3.50
C SER A 121 15.48 7.56 2.13
N PHE A 122 14.73 7.86 1.07
CA PHE A 122 15.16 7.60 -0.29
C PHE A 122 15.87 8.81 -0.87
N THR A 123 17.04 8.57 -1.46
CA THR A 123 17.75 9.48 -2.33
C THR A 123 16.93 9.78 -3.59
N ALA A 124 17.26 10.86 -4.30
CA ALA A 124 16.62 11.18 -5.58
C ALA A 124 16.74 10.04 -6.60
N HIS A 125 17.85 9.30 -6.57
CA HIS A 125 18.08 8.16 -7.46
C HIS A 125 17.16 6.98 -7.10
N GLU A 126 17.09 6.59 -5.82
CA GLU A 126 16.20 5.52 -5.36
C GLU A 126 14.72 5.87 -5.62
N LYS A 127 14.32 7.13 -5.40
CA LYS A 127 12.97 7.59 -5.76
C LYS A 127 12.69 7.41 -7.26
N LEU A 128 13.65 7.73 -8.12
CA LEU A 128 13.50 7.52 -9.57
C LEU A 128 13.38 6.04 -9.92
N GLU A 129 14.21 5.18 -9.33
CA GLU A 129 14.16 3.72 -9.54
C GLU A 129 12.81 3.13 -9.11
N LEU A 130 12.29 3.54 -7.96
CA LEU A 130 10.98 3.13 -7.46
C LEU A 130 9.83 3.58 -8.37
N ARG A 131 9.93 4.76 -9.00
CA ARG A 131 8.93 5.24 -9.96
C ARG A 131 8.93 4.39 -11.22
N VAL A 132 10.11 4.13 -11.79
CA VAL A 132 10.22 3.38 -13.05
C VAL A 132 9.92 1.90 -12.89
N SER A 133 9.99 1.35 -11.68
CA SER A 133 9.54 -0.02 -11.40
C SER A 133 8.02 -0.18 -11.44
N MET A 134 7.26 0.91 -11.33
CA MET A 134 5.79 0.86 -11.45
C MET A 134 5.36 0.79 -12.93
N PRO A 135 4.35 -0.04 -13.27
CA PRO A 135 3.70 0.03 -14.58
C PRO A 135 3.17 1.45 -14.85
N ARG A 136 3.38 1.94 -16.07
CA ARG A 136 3.05 3.33 -16.45
C ARG A 136 1.57 3.69 -16.25
N GLU A 137 0.67 2.72 -16.34
CA GLU A 137 -0.77 2.90 -16.08
C GLU A 137 -1.09 3.28 -14.62
N PHE A 138 -0.19 2.98 -13.68
CA PHE A 138 -0.34 3.27 -12.25
C PHE A 138 0.52 4.45 -11.77
N TRP A 139 1.22 5.12 -12.68
CA TRP A 139 2.02 6.29 -12.32
C TRP A 139 1.14 7.41 -11.81
N LEU A 140 1.58 8.04 -10.72
CA LEU A 140 0.95 9.24 -10.20
C LEU A 140 1.10 10.38 -11.20
N LYS A 141 0.12 11.28 -11.22
CA LYS A 141 0.15 12.44 -12.11
C LYS A 141 1.39 13.29 -11.88
N GLU A 142 1.80 13.50 -10.63
CA GLU A 142 2.98 14.31 -10.32
C GLU A 142 4.29 13.73 -10.91
N TRP A 143 4.36 12.42 -11.16
CA TRP A 143 5.53 11.79 -11.77
C TRP A 143 5.64 12.06 -13.27
N PHE A 144 4.52 12.31 -13.96
CA PHE A 144 4.53 12.67 -15.38
C PHE A 144 4.94 14.12 -15.62
N ASP A 145 4.48 15.00 -14.73
CA ASP A 145 4.69 16.45 -14.86
C ASP A 145 6.10 16.88 -14.43
N GLY A 146 6.99 15.94 -14.12
CA GLY A 146 8.37 16.20 -13.69
C GLY A 146 8.45 16.85 -12.30
N GLY A 147 7.43 16.64 -11.45
CA GLY A 147 7.24 17.37 -10.21
C GLY A 147 8.43 17.27 -9.25
N GLU A 148 9.10 18.41 -9.06
CA GLU A 148 9.68 18.77 -7.76
C GLU A 148 8.49 19.08 -6.83
N ALA A 149 8.34 18.25 -5.80
CA ALA A 149 7.53 18.58 -4.62
C ALA A 149 8.41 19.33 -3.61
#